data_AF-A0AAP4F036-F1
#
_entry.id   AF-A0AAP4F036-F1
#
_cell.length_a   1.000
_cell.length_b   1.000
_cell.length_c   1.000
_cell.angle_alpha   90.00
_cell.angle_beta   90.00
_cell.angle_gamma   90.00
#
_symmetry.space_group_name_H-M   'P 1'
#
loop_
_entity.id
_entity.type
_entity.pdbx_description
1 polymer ?
#
loop_
_entity_poly.entity_id
_entity_poly.type
_entity_poly.pdbx_seq_one_letter_code
_entity_poly.pdbx_strand_id
1 'polypeptide(L)'
;MLVLKLIGKILLLPVWVILAITWLVVHILVSIFSIFHGFWKGFFTLFTVLAIALGMYQNAIIFVGAIAFTYVILVAGAMVDVLLEEAMMGIGRAVVT
;
A
#
# COMPACT_ATOMS: atom_id res chain seq x y z
N MET A 1 30.16 0.47 -27.77
CA MET A 1 29.48 0.88 -26.51
C MET A 1 28.02 1.30 -26.73
N LEU A 2 27.68 2.00 -27.81
CA LEU A 2 26.31 2.47 -28.10
C LEU A 2 25.30 1.32 -28.32
N VAL A 3 25.67 0.29 -29.08
CA VAL A 3 24.79 -0.87 -29.38
C VAL A 3 24.46 -1.70 -28.13
N LEU A 4 25.44 -1.92 -27.24
CA LEU A 4 25.23 -2.65 -25.99
C LEU A 4 24.26 -1.91 -25.04
N LYS A 5 24.37 -0.57 -24.98
CA LYS A 5 23.42 0.28 -24.23
C LYS A 5 22.01 0.22 -24.83
N LEU A 6 21.89 0.20 -26.16
CA LEU A 6 20.60 0.09 -26.84
C LEU A 6 19.90 -1.25 -26.56
N ILE A 7 20.66 -2.36 -26.60
CA ILE A 7 20.14 -3.71 -26.31
C ILE A 7 19.67 -3.80 -24.86
N GLY A 8 20.43 -3.24 -23.92
CA GLY A 8 20.04 -3.16 -22.50
C GLY A 8 18.74 -2.38 -22.29
N LYS A 9 18.56 -1.24 -22.96
CA LYS A 9 17.32 -0.44 -22.89
C LYS A 9 16.11 -1.18 -23.43
N ILE A 10 16.26 -1.88 -24.56
CA ILE A 10 15.17 -2.66 -25.17
C ILE A 10 14.75 -3.81 -24.25
N LEU A 11 15.68 -4.44 -23.54
CA LEU A 11 15.39 -5.49 -22.54
C LEU A 11 14.76 -4.94 -21.24
N LEU A 12 15.10 -3.71 -20.84
CA LEU A 12 14.53 -3.06 -19.64
C LEU A 12 13.09 -2.57 -19.86
N LEU A 13 12.70 -2.29 -21.10
CA LEU A 13 11.37 -1.80 -21.46
C LEU A 13 10.23 -2.76 -21.08
N PRO A 14 10.26 -4.07 -21.41
CA PRO A 14 9.24 -5.01 -20.97
C PRO A 14 9.21 -5.18 -19.44
N VAL A 15 10.38 -5.14 -18.78
CA VAL A 15 10.47 -5.21 -17.31
C VAL A 15 9.79 -3.99 -16.68
N TRP A 16 10.02 -2.80 -17.23
CA TRP A 16 9.41 -1.55 -16.78
C TRP A 16 7.88 -1.59 -16.92
N VAL A 17 7.36 -2.09 -18.05
CA VAL A 17 5.91 -2.23 -18.27
C VAL A 17 5.27 -3.17 -17.25
N ILE A 18 5.89 -4.32 -16.97
CA ILE A 18 5.38 -5.28 -15.97
C ILE A 18 5.38 -4.65 -14.57
N LEU A 19 6.43 -3.92 -14.21
CA LEU A 19 6.52 -3.17 -12.95
C LEU A 19 5.43 -2.10 -12.86
N ALA A 20 5.18 -1.34 -13.93
CA ALA A 20 4.15 -0.31 -13.95
C ALA A 20 2.74 -0.90 -13.75
N ILE A 21 2.44 -2.04 -14.40
CA ILE A 21 1.16 -2.74 -14.20
C ILE A 21 1.05 -3.24 -12.76
N THR A 22 2.12 -3.81 -12.21
CA THR A 22 2.15 -4.35 -10.84
C THR A 22 1.96 -3.23 -9.82
N TRP A 23 2.68 -2.12 -9.98
CA TRP A 23 2.50 -0.91 -9.17
C TRP A 23 1.06 -0.42 -9.22
N LEU A 24 0.47 -0.28 -10.42
CA LEU A 24 -0.91 0.19 -10.57
C LEU A 24 -1.91 -0.71 -9.83
N VAL A 25 -1.75 -2.04 -9.94
CA VAL A 25 -2.61 -3.00 -9.24
C VAL A 25 -2.47 -2.86 -7.72
N VAL A 26 -1.23 -2.78 -7.22
CA VAL A 26 -0.96 -2.60 -5.78
C VAL A 26 -1.52 -1.27 -5.28
N HIS A 27 -1.28 -0.18 -6.00
CA HIS A 27 -1.77 1.16 -5.68
C HIS A 27 -3.30 1.21 -5.53
N ILE A 28 -4.01 0.59 -6.48
CA ILE A 28 -5.48 0.50 -6.44
C ILE A 28 -5.93 -0.33 -5.23
N LEU A 29 -5.31 -1.48 -4.98
CA LEU A 29 -5.67 -2.34 -3.85
C LEU A 29 -5.45 -1.63 -2.50
N VAL A 30 -4.31 -0.96 -2.34
CA VAL A 30 -3.99 -0.18 -1.13
C VAL A 30 -4.96 0.98 -0.97
N SER A 31 -5.31 1.67 -2.05
CA SER A 31 -6.27 2.79 -2.03
C SER A 31 -7.66 2.33 -1.61
N ILE A 32 -8.15 1.22 -2.19
CA ILE A 32 -9.43 0.62 -1.80
C ILE A 32 -9.39 0.22 -0.33
N PHE A 33 -8.34 -0.48 0.10
CA PHE A 33 -8.19 -0.92 1.49
C PHE A 33 -8.11 0.26 2.47
N SER A 34 -7.46 1.38 2.08
CA SER A 34 -7.40 2.61 2.86
C SER A 34 -8.79 3.21 3.10
N ILE A 35 -9.62 3.27 2.06
CA ILE A 35 -11.00 3.75 2.16
C ILE A 35 -11.79 2.87 3.12
N PHE A 36 -11.75 1.55 2.93
CA PHE A 36 -12.44 0.60 3.83
C PHE A 36 -11.93 0.72 5.27
N HIS A 37 -10.62 0.82 5.48
CA HIS A 37 -10.03 1.01 6.79
C HIS A 37 -10.51 2.31 7.45
N GLY A 38 -10.68 3.40 6.69
CA GLY A 38 -11.25 4.66 7.18
C GLY A 38 -12.67 4.48 7.74
N PHE A 39 -13.54 3.81 6.99
CA PHE A 39 -14.90 3.49 7.45
C PHE A 39 -14.89 2.55 8.66
N TRP A 40 -14.06 1.50 8.61
CA TRP A 40 -13.93 0.50 9.66
C TRP A 40 -13.42 1.13 10.95
N LYS A 41 -12.41 1.99 10.87
CA LYS A 41 -11.89 2.76 12.01
C LYS A 41 -12.98 3.63 12.62
N GLY A 42 -13.75 4.36 11.80
CA GLY A 42 -14.85 5.18 12.30
C GLY A 42 -15.89 4.36 13.07
N PHE A 43 -16.33 3.24 12.47
CA PHE A 43 -17.27 2.32 13.10
C PHE A 43 -16.74 1.77 14.43
N PHE A 44 -15.54 1.16 14.43
CA PHE A 44 -14.96 0.55 15.63
C PHE A 44 -14.66 1.58 16.72
N THR A 45 -14.32 2.82 16.37
CA THR A 45 -14.12 3.90 17.34
C THR A 45 -15.43 4.21 18.09
N LEU A 46 -16.57 4.28 17.39
CA LEU A 46 -17.88 4.47 18.03
C LEU A 46 -18.20 3.34 19.01
N PHE A 47 -18.01 2.08 18.60
CA PHE A 47 -18.21 0.92 19.50
C PHE A 47 -17.24 0.91 20.68
N THR A 48 -16.00 1.35 20.48
CA THR A 48 -15.02 1.47 21.55
C THR A 48 -15.51 2.47 22.60
N VAL A 49 -15.97 3.66 22.19
CA VAL A 49 -16.49 4.69 23.10
C VAL A 49 -17.71 4.18 23.87
N LEU A 50 -18.65 3.51 23.19
CA LEU A 50 -19.81 2.90 23.83
C LEU A 50 -19.42 1.79 24.83
N ALA A 51 -18.46 0.94 24.47
CA ALA A 51 -17.97 -0.13 25.34
C ALA A 51 -17.31 0.44 26.61
N ILE A 52 -16.54 1.53 26.48
CA ILE A 52 -15.97 2.25 27.64
C ILE A 52 -17.08 2.81 28.52
N ALA A 53 -18.08 3.46 27.92
CA ALA A 53 -19.20 4.05 28.66
C ALA A 53 -20.04 3.01 29.43
N LEU A 54 -20.14 1.78 28.91
CA LEU A 54 -20.84 0.65 29.54
C LEU A 54 -19.97 -0.17 30.50
N GLY A 55 -18.72 0.23 30.76
CA GLY A 55 -17.78 -0.49 31.62
C GLY A 55 -17.24 -1.80 31.00
N MET A 56 -17.47 -2.04 29.71
CA MET A 56 -17.01 -3.23 28.98
C MET A 56 -15.58 -3.03 28.44
N TYR A 57 -14.62 -2.79 29.33
CA TYR A 57 -13.24 -2.44 28.96
C TYR A 57 -12.54 -3.51 28.11
N GLN A 58 -12.85 -4.79 28.33
CA GLN A 58 -12.30 -5.88 27.52
C GLN A 58 -12.70 -5.74 26.04
N ASN A 59 -13.96 -5.39 25.75
CA ASN A 59 -14.44 -5.21 24.37
C ASN A 59 -13.80 -3.96 23.74
N ALA A 60 -13.63 -2.89 24.51
CA ALA A 60 -12.94 -1.69 24.05
C ALA A 60 -11.49 -2.00 23.62
N ILE A 61 -10.76 -2.78 24.41
CA ILE A 61 -9.39 -3.22 24.07
C ILE A 61 -9.37 -4.04 22.78
N ILE A 62 -10.32 -4.98 22.61
CA ILE A 62 -10.44 -5.80 21.40
C ILE A 62 -10.69 -4.91 20.16
N PHE A 63 -11.59 -3.94 20.26
CA PHE A 63 -11.90 -3.03 19.15
C PHE A 63 -10.71 -2.14 18.77
N VAL A 64 -10.00 -1.59 19.76
CA VAL A 64 -8.77 -0.82 19.52
C VAL A 64 -7.69 -1.71 18.89
N GLY A 65 -7.54 -2.94 19.37
CA GLY A 65 -6.61 -3.92 18.81
C GLY A 65 -6.91 -4.24 17.35
N ALA A 66 -8.19 -4.39 16.98
CA ALA A 66 -8.59 -4.62 15.60
C ALA A 66 -8.28 -3.42 14.67
N ILE A 67 -8.50 -2.19 15.15
CA ILE A 67 -8.09 -0.97 14.42
C ILE A 67 -6.57 -0.95 14.24
N ALA A 68 -5.80 -1.20 15.30
CA ALA A 68 -4.34 -1.19 15.24
C ALA A 68 -3.80 -2.24 14.27
N PHE A 69 -4.34 -3.47 14.30
CA PHE A 69 -3.91 -4.55 13.42
C PHE A 69 -4.17 -4.23 11.95
N THR A 70 -5.37 -3.75 11.62
CA THR A 70 -5.71 -3.36 10.25
C THR A 70 -4.90 -2.17 9.76
N TYR A 71 -4.52 -1.26 10.66
CA TYR A 71 -3.61 -0.16 10.36
C TYR A 71 -2.21 -0.65 9.99
N VAL A 72 -1.66 -1.64 10.70
CA VAL A 72 -0.35 -2.23 10.36
C VAL A 72 -0.34 -2.83 8.96
N ILE A 73 -1.42 -3.52 8.57
CA ILE A 73 -1.57 -4.07 7.21
C ILE A 73 -1.60 -2.94 6.17
N LEU A 74 -2.34 -1.87 6.44
CA LEU A 74 -2.42 -0.72 5.55
C LEU A 74 -1.04 -0.06 5.36
N VAL A 75 -0.28 0.10 6.46
CA VAL A 75 1.07 0.66 6.42
C VAL A 75 2.00 -0.23 5.59
N ALA A 76 1.97 -1.55 5.80
CA ALA A 76 2.78 -2.48 5.01
C ALA A 76 2.44 -2.41 3.51
N GLY A 77 1.16 -2.35 3.16
CA GLY A 77 0.71 -2.18 1.78
C GLY A 77 1.18 -0.85 1.17
N ALA A 78 1.05 0.26 1.90
CA ALA A 78 1.52 1.57 1.46
C ALA A 78 3.05 1.62 1.28
N MET A 79 3.82 0.92 2.12
CA MET A 79 5.27 0.81 1.94
C MET A 79 5.62 0.08 0.65
N VAL A 80 4.94 -1.03 0.34
CA VAL A 80 5.16 -1.77 -0.92
C VAL A 80 4.81 -0.90 -2.12
N ASP A 81 3.73 -0.14 -2.05
CA ASP A 81 3.32 0.79 -3.10
C ASP A 81 4.40 1.83 -3.41
N VAL A 82 4.92 2.49 -2.37
CA VAL A 82 6.01 3.48 -2.50
C VAL A 82 7.28 2.85 -3.08
N LEU A 83 7.68 1.67 -2.60
CA LEU A 83 8.87 0.97 -3.11
C LEU A 83 8.73 0.59 -4.59
N LEU A 84 7.53 0.17 -5.02
CA LEU A 84 7.24 -0.13 -6.42
C LEU A 84 7.26 1.14 -7.28
N GLU A 85 6.76 2.25 -6.76
CA GLU A 85 6.80 3.55 -7.43
C GLU A 85 8.24 4.01 -7.66
N GLU A 86 9.07 3.95 -6.62
CA GLU A 86 10.50 4.30 -6.71
C GLU A 86 11.25 3.40 -7.69
N ALA A 87 11.00 2.09 -7.67
CA ALA A 87 11.59 1.14 -8.60
C ALA A 87 11.18 1.42 -10.04
N MET A 88 9.90 1.72 -10.28
CA MET A 88 9.37 2.08 -11.60
C MET A 88 10.01 3.38 -12.10
N MET A 89 10.14 4.41 -11.26
CA MET A 89 10.78 5.67 -11.61
C MET A 89 12.28 5.50 -11.90
N GLY A 90 12.98 4.69 -11.11
CA GLY A 90 14.40 4.39 -11.30
C GLY A 90 14.67 3.70 -12.64
N ILE A 91 13.90 2.66 -12.95
CA ILE A 91 14.02 1.94 -14.23
C ILE A 91 13.60 2.84 -15.40
N GLY A 92 12.53 3.63 -15.24
CA GLY A 92 12.08 4.58 -16.26
C GLY A 92 13.18 5.58 -16.64
N ARG A 93 13.88 6.14 -15.64
CA ARG A 93 15.06 6.99 -15.88
C ARG A 93 16.16 6.25 -16.62
N ALA A 94 16.47 5.01 -16.24
CA ALA A 94 17.50 4.20 -16.91
C ALA A 94 17.16 3.85 -18.38
N VAL A 95 15.87 3.74 -18.73
CA VAL A 95 15.42 3.53 -20.11
C VAL A 95 15.54 4.83 -20.92
N VAL A 96 15.16 5.98 -20.34
CA VAL A 96 15.16 7.28 -21.04
C VAL A 96 16.59 7.82 -21.24
N THR A 97 17.46 7.74 -20.23
CA THR A 97 18.84 8.28 -20.24
C THR A 97 19.80 7.38 -21.01
#